data_AF-A0A4R0HBP7-F1
#
_entry.id   AF-A0A4R0HBP7-F1
#
_cell.length_a   1.000
_cell.length_b   1.000
_cell.length_c   1.000
_cell.angle_alpha   90.00
_cell.angle_beta   90.00
_cell.angle_gamma   90.00
#
_symmetry.space_group_name_H-M   'P 1'
#
loop_
_entity.id
_entity.type
_entity.pdbx_description
1 polymer ?
#
loop_
_entity_poly.entity_id
_entity_poly.type
_entity_poly.pdbx_seq_one_letter_code
_entity_poly.pdbx_strand_id
1 'polypeptide(L)' 'MSKIVVVLVPGGASQFLTVEDGETSVQWAIAGLDGGATNTSMPIETYYCEGEEFYFARVESLAGNEITAAMLN' A
#
# COMPACT_ATOMS: atom_id res chain seq x y z
N MET A 1 2.85 17.29 13.52
CA MET A 1 3.64 16.10 13.91
C MET A 1 3.61 15.16 12.71
N SER A 2 4.63 14.32 12.50
CA SER A 2 4.68 13.36 11.38
C SER A 2 4.71 11.93 11.89
N LYS A 3 4.21 11.00 11.09
CA LYS A 3 4.19 9.57 11.38
C LYS A 3 4.87 8.78 10.25
N ILE A 4 5.36 7.59 10.58
CA ILE A 4 5.97 6.67 9.61
C ILE A 4 4.91 5.67 9.16
N VAL A 5 4.71 5.56 7.85
CA VAL A 5 3.85 4.58 7.20
C VAL A 5 4.72 3.53 6.50
N VAL A 6 4.48 2.26 6.80
CA VAL A 6 5.12 1.14 6.12
C VAL A 6 4.27 0.72 4.93
N VAL A 7 4.80 0.91 3.72
CA VAL A 7 4.18 0.50 2.47
C VAL A 7 4.57 -0.94 2.17
N LEU A 8 3.58 -1.82 2.09
CA LEU A 8 3.74 -3.24 1.75
C LEU A 8 3.51 -3.42 0.25
N VAL A 9 4.57 -3.78 -0.46
CA VAL A 9 4.55 -4.04 -1.91
C VAL A 9 4.56 -5.55 -2.17
N PRO A 10 3.55 -6.12 -2.86
CA PRO A 10 3.51 -7.55 -3.18
C PRO A 10 4.77 -7.99 -3.95
N GLY A 11 5.45 -9.03 -3.45
CA GLY A 11 6.66 -9.57 -4.08
C GLY A 11 7.88 -8.64 -4.05
N GLY A 12 7.80 -7.49 -3.37
CA GLY A 12 8.86 -6.50 -3.25
C GLY A 12 9.31 -6.27 -1.81
N ALA A 13 10.27 -5.36 -1.65
CA ALA A 13 10.68 -4.88 -0.33
C ALA A 13 9.66 -3.86 0.22
N SER A 14 9.45 -3.87 1.53
CA SER A 14 8.70 -2.84 2.23
C SER A 14 9.39 -1.48 2.10
N GLN A 15 8.60 -0.41 2.01
CA GLN A 15 9.11 0.95 1.97
C GLN A 15 8.56 1.77 3.14
N PHE A 16 9.32 2.78 3.57
CA PHE A 16 8.96 3.61 4.71
C PHE A 16 8.76 5.03 4.21
N LEU A 17 7.58 5.59 4.48
CA LEU A 17 7.21 6.95 4.13
C LEU A 17 6.94 7.75 5.39
N THR A 18 7.49 8.96 5.47
CA THR A 18 7.13 9.92 6.51
C THR A 18 6.04 10.82 5.97
N VAL A 19 4.87 10.81 6.63
CA VAL A 19 3.71 11.64 6.26
C VAL A 19 3.27 12.52 7.42
N GLU A 20 2.47 13.53 7.15
CA GLU A 20 1.85 14.32 8.21
C GLU A 20 0.81 13.48 8.97
N ASP A 21 0.67 13.73 10.26
CA ASP A 21 -0.22 12.94 11.12
C ASP A 21 -1.69 12.95 10.66
N GLY A 22 -2.13 14.06 10.05
CA GLY A 22 -3.47 14.21 9.48
C GLY A 22 -3.71 13.43 8.19
N GLU A 23 -2.66 12.90 7.55
CA GLU A 23 -2.81 12.15 6.31
C GLU A 23 -3.48 10.80 6.59
N THR A 24 -4.48 10.48 5.78
CA THR A 24 -5.24 9.22 5.86
C THR A 24 -4.95 8.29 4.68
N SER A 25 -4.14 8.75 3.71
CA SER A 25 -3.76 8.00 2.53
C SER A 25 -2.36 8.36 2.07
N VAL A 26 -1.70 7.43 1.36
CA VAL A 26 -0.41 7.67 0.70
C VAL A 26 -0.58 7.57 -0.81
N GLN A 27 0.04 8.49 -1.54
CA GLN A 27 0.14 8.41 -3.00
C GLN A 27 1.28 7.48 -3.37
N TRP A 28 1.01 6.51 -4.24
CA TRP A 28 2.02 5.56 -4.69
C TRP A 28 1.98 5.38 -6.20
N ALA A 29 3.14 5.56 -6.83
CA ALA A 29 3.32 5.26 -8.23
C ALA A 29 3.63 3.76 -8.38
N ILE A 30 2.65 2.99 -8.86
CA ILE A 30 2.89 1.62 -9.28
C ILE A 30 3.41 1.71 -10.71
N ALA A 31 4.62 1.20 -10.96
CA ALA A 31 5.08 0.97 -12.33
C ALA A 31 4.16 -0.07 -12.96
N GLY A 32 3.25 0.38 -13.83
CA GLY A 32 2.40 -0.51 -14.60
C GLY A 32 3.28 -1.37 -15.52
N LEU A 33 2.83 -2.60 -15.77
CA LEU A 33 3.48 -3.55 -16.70
C LEU A 33 3.61 -2.98 -18.14
N ASP A 34 2.87 -1.91 -18.46
CA ASP A 34 2.85 -1.21 -19.75
C ASP A 34 3.73 0.05 -19.79
N GLY A 35 4.54 0.32 -18.76
CA GLY A 35 5.40 1.51 -18.70
C GLY A 35 4.68 2.82 -18.32
N GLY A 36 3.38 2.76 -18.03
CA GLY A 36 2.62 3.85 -17.41
C GLY A 36 2.69 3.79 -15.89
N ALA A 37 3.16 4.86 -15.24
CA ALA A 37 3.02 4.99 -13.79
C ALA A 37 1.56 5.28 -13.46
N THR A 38 0.90 4.36 -12.74
CA THR A 38 -0.45 4.62 -12.23
C THR A 38 -0.30 5.12 -10.80
N ASN A 39 -0.71 6.36 -10.54
CA ASN A 39 -0.75 6.90 -9.19
C ASN A 39 -2.01 6.38 -8.51
N THR A 40 -1.83 5.51 -7.53
CA THR A 40 -2.91 5.00 -6.69
C THR A 40 -2.84 5.67 -5.33
N SER A 41 -4.00 6.11 -4.83
CA SER A 41 -4.15 6.52 -3.44
C SER A 41 -4.45 5.28 -2.60
N MET A 42 -3.57 4.97 -1.65
CA MET A 42 -3.74 3.82 -0.75
C MET A 42 -4.12 4.31 0.64
N PRO A 43 -5.18 3.77 1.26
CA PRO A 43 -5.55 4.15 2.62
C PRO A 43 -4.46 3.72 3.61
N ILE A 44 -4.26 4.53 4.64
CA ILE A 44 -3.41 4.20 5.79
C ILE A 44 -4.25 3.43 6.80
N GLU A 45 -3.84 2.22 7.11
CA GLU A 45 -4.38 1.39 8.17
C GLU A 45 -3.57 1.59 9.46
N THR A 46 -4.26 1.74 10.59
CA THR A 46 -3.62 1.87 11.91
C THR A 46 -3.77 0.56 12.69
N TYR A 47 -2.66 0.08 13.24
CA TYR A 47 -2.59 -1.09 14.09
C TYR A 47 -1.98 -0.69 15.43
N TYR A 48 -2.57 -1.19 16.51
CA TYR A 48 -2.08 -0.97 17.86
C TYR A 48 -1.46 -2.27 18.39
N CYS A 49 -0.19 -2.23 18.76
CA CYS A 49 0.51 -3.37 19.36
C CYS A 49 1.28 -2.90 20.59
N GLU A 50 1.03 -3.54 21.75
CA GLU A 50 1.75 -3.28 23.01
C GLU A 50 1.81 -1.81 23.45
N GLY A 51 0.80 -1.01 23.06
CA GLY A 51 0.71 0.41 23.40
C GLY A 51 1.36 1.35 22.38
N GLU A 52 1.84 0.83 21.25
CA GLU A 52 2.41 1.61 20.15
C GLU A 52 1.54 1.55 18.89
N GLU A 53 1.52 2.65 18.15
CA GLU A 53 0.78 2.83 16.90
C GLU A 53 1.66 2.54 15.69
N PHE A 54 1.18 1.67 14.81
CA PHE A 54 1.84 1.33 13.57
C PHE A 54 0.92 1.65 12.40
N TYR A 55 1.47 2.29 11.38
CA TYR A 55 0.72 2.72 10.21
C TYR A 55 1.21 1.95 8.99
N PHE A 56 0.27 1.38 8.24
CA PHE A 56 0.56 0.57 7.06
C PHE A 56 -0.26 1.05 5.87
N ALA A 57 0.31 0.91 4.68
CA ALA A 57 -0.45 1.03 3.43
C ALA A 57 -0.10 -0.17 2.55
N ARG A 58 -1.09 -0.73 1.85
CA ARG A 58 -0.90 -1.93 1.04
C ARG A 58 -1.07 -1.57 -0.43
N VAL A 59 -0.07 -1.93 -1.23
CA VAL A 59 -0.22 -1.91 -2.68
C VAL A 59 -1.09 -3.11 -3.06
N GLU A 60 -2.37 -2.87 -3.31
CA GLU A 60 -3.21 -3.90 -3.92
C GLU A 60 -2.71 -4.13 -5.34
N SER A 61 -2.29 -5.36 -5.63
CA SER A 61 -1.89 -5.72 -6.98
C SER A 61 -3.11 -5.61 -7.89
N LEU A 62 -3.00 -4.81 -8.96
CA LEU A 62 -3.94 -4.83 -10.08
C LEU A 62 -4.07 -6.24 -10.72
N ALA A 63 -3.23 -7.21 -10.33
CA ALA A 63 -3.36 -8.62 -10.69
C ALA A 63 -4.53 -9.35 -10.00
N GLY A 64 -5.35 -8.66 -9.20
CA GLY A 64 -6.57 -9.20 -8.60
C GLY A 64 -7.70 -9.52 -9.60
N ASN A 65 -7.55 -9.20 -10.89
CA ASN A 65 -8.58 -9.49 -11.90
C ASN A 65 -8.26 -10.69 -12.82
N GLU A 66 -7.09 -11.35 -12.71
CA GLU A 66 -6.74 -12.46 -13.62
C GLU A 66 -6.43 -13.80 -12.93
N ILE A 67 -6.22 -13.86 -11.61
CA ILE A 67 -5.85 -15.12 -10.94
C ILE A 67 -7.04 -15.81 -10.24
N THR A 68 -8.15 -15.12 -9.99
CA THR A 68 -9.35 -15.72 -9.36
C THR A 68 -10.42 -16.19 -10.35
N ALA A 69 -10.38 -15.76 -11.61
CA ALA A 69 -11.32 -16.24 -12.64
C ALA A 69 -10.89 -17.55 -13.31
N ALA A 70 -9.62 -17.96 -13.20
CA ALA A 70 -9.11 -19.20 -13.80
C ALA A 70 -9.15 -20.42 -12.85
N MET A 71 -9.64 -20.27 -11.62
CA MET A 71 -9.65 -21.32 -10.58
C MET A 71 -11.05 -21.61 -10.02
N LEU A 72 -12.11 -21.26 -10.73
CA LEU A 72 -13.48 -21.68 -10.45
C LEU A 72 -14.06 -22.33 -11.71
N ASN A 73 -13.99 -23.68 -11.71
CA ASN A 73 -14.64 -24.66 -12.59
C ASN A 73 -15.60 -24.15 -13.67
#